data_AF-R7JLE5-F1
#
_entry.id   AF-R7JLE5-F1
#
_cell.length_a   1.000
_cell.length_b   1.000
_cell.length_c   1.000
_cell.angle_alpha   90.00
_cell.angle_beta   90.00
_cell.angle_gamma   90.00
#
_symmetry.space_group_name_H-M   'P 1'
#
loop_
_entity.id
_entity.type
_entity.pdbx_description
1 polymer ?
#
loop_
_entity_poly.entity_id
_entity_poly.type
_entity_poly.pdbx_seq_one_letter_code
_entity_poly.pdbx_strand_id
1 'polypeptide(L)'
;MIVNVVDCIKSKPLPKLPVASALWIPQPNFEVGAAAWILAGGTHHTSFSFDLSVEYLQDYADIAGIEMVVIDKNTTIENFKKELRMNEIYYMLNKSLC
;
A
#
# COMPACT_ATOMS: atom_id res chain seq x y z
N MET A 1 4.98 5.53 -4.37
CA MET A 1 3.73 4.75 -4.56
C MET A 1 3.57 3.82 -3.36
N ILE A 2 2.36 3.69 -2.83
CA ILE A 2 2.10 2.87 -1.65
C ILE A 2 1.05 1.83 -2.04
N VAL A 3 1.38 0.56 -1.87
CA VAL A 3 0.51 -0.56 -2.25
C VAL A 3 0.21 -1.38 -1.02
N ASN A 4 -1.08 -1.59 -0.71
CA ASN A 4 -1.49 -2.48 0.37
C ASN A 4 -2.25 -3.66 -0.21
N VAL A 5 -1.76 -4.87 0.05
CA VAL A 5 -2.47 -6.11 -0.25
C VAL A 5 -3.62 -6.26 0.72
N VAL A 6 -4.82 -6.48 0.20
CA VAL A 6 -6.04 -6.60 1.00
C VAL A 6 -6.85 -7.81 0.56
N ASP A 7 -7.52 -8.43 1.51
CA ASP A 7 -8.43 -9.56 1.27
C ASP A 7 -9.87 -9.05 1.29
N CYS A 8 -10.53 -9.04 0.12
CA CYS A 8 -11.93 -8.65 0.03
C CYS A 8 -12.85 -9.70 0.64
N ILE A 9 -13.81 -9.22 1.41
CA ILE A 9 -14.80 -10.07 2.08
C ILE A 9 -16.21 -9.62 1.77
N LYS A 10 -17.14 -10.56 1.80
CA LYS A 10 -18.56 -10.27 1.61
C LYS A 10 -19.11 -9.56 2.85
N SER A 11 -19.75 -8.41 2.65
CA SER A 11 -20.44 -7.70 3.73
C SER A 11 -21.79 -8.36 4.10
N LYS A 12 -22.27 -8.06 5.32
CA LYS A 12 -23.66 -8.33 5.70
C LYS A 12 -24.60 -7.36 4.96
N PRO A 13 -25.91 -7.64 4.84
CA PRO A 13 -26.86 -6.70 4.25
C PRO A 13 -26.80 -5.32 4.91
N LEU A 14 -26.67 -4.26 4.10
CA LEU A 14 -26.63 -2.86 4.54
C LEU A 14 -27.85 -2.12 4.00
N PRO A 15 -29.07 -2.36 4.53
CA PRO A 15 -30.33 -1.93 3.91
C PRO A 15 -30.53 -0.40 3.84
N LYS A 16 -29.71 0.36 4.58
CA LYS A 16 -29.75 1.83 4.61
C LYS A 16 -28.57 2.48 3.89
N LEU A 17 -27.62 1.71 3.35
CA LEU A 17 -26.47 2.28 2.66
C LEU A 17 -26.89 2.65 1.23
N PRO A 18 -26.91 3.94 0.86
CA PRO A 18 -27.46 4.38 -0.43
C PRO A 18 -26.42 4.31 -1.57
N VAL A 19 -25.27 3.69 -1.32
CA VAL A 19 -24.12 3.62 -2.23
C VAL A 19 -23.55 2.21 -2.25
N ALA A 20 -22.85 1.87 -3.35
CA ALA A 20 -22.06 0.65 -3.41
C ALA A 20 -20.92 0.68 -2.38
N SER A 21 -20.52 -0.48 -1.88
CA SER A 21 -19.44 -0.61 -0.91
C SER A 21 -18.49 -1.75 -1.27
N ALA A 22 -17.21 -1.55 -1.02
CA ALA A 22 -16.23 -2.62 -0.91
C ALA A 22 -15.88 -2.81 0.57
N LEU A 23 -15.68 -4.06 0.99
CA LEU A 23 -15.25 -4.41 2.34
C LEU A 23 -14.06 -5.36 2.23
N TRP A 24 -12.99 -5.06 2.96
CA TRP A 24 -11.76 -5.83 2.93
C TRP A 24 -11.06 -5.83 4.29
N ILE A 25 -10.14 -6.78 4.44
CA ILE A 25 -9.19 -6.84 5.56
C ILE A 25 -7.81 -6.53 4.99
N PRO A 26 -7.13 -5.45 5.42
CA PRO A 26 -5.77 -5.19 4.95
C PRO A 26 -4.80 -6.20 5.58
N GLN A 27 -3.83 -6.63 4.80
CA GLN A 27 -2.73 -7.45 5.31
C GLN A 27 -1.68 -6.58 6.01
N PRO A 28 -0.96 -7.13 7.02
CA PRO A 28 -1.16 -8.45 7.62
C PRO A 28 -2.37 -8.50 8.57
N ASN A 29 -2.81 -7.34 9.04
CA ASN A 29 -4.01 -7.11 9.83
C ASN A 29 -4.33 -5.61 9.80
N PHE A 30 -5.48 -5.23 10.37
CA PHE A 30 -5.94 -3.85 10.38
C PHE A 30 -4.95 -2.89 11.04
N GLU A 31 -4.46 -3.25 12.23
CA GLU A 31 -3.57 -2.40 13.03
C GLU A 31 -2.25 -2.11 12.31
N VAL A 32 -1.60 -3.14 11.77
CA VAL A 32 -0.33 -3.00 11.06
C VAL A 32 -0.53 -2.35 9.70
N GLY A 33 -1.55 -2.76 8.93
CA GLY A 33 -1.82 -2.21 7.61
C GLY A 33 -2.12 -0.71 7.65
N ALA A 34 -2.99 -0.29 8.57
CA ALA A 34 -3.31 1.12 8.76
C ALA A 34 -2.11 1.91 9.30
N ALA A 35 -1.35 1.37 10.27
CA ALA A 35 -0.19 2.06 10.80
C ALA A 35 0.92 2.23 9.76
N ALA A 36 1.21 1.21 8.95
CA ALA A 36 2.18 1.30 7.86
C ALA A 36 1.73 2.31 6.80
N TRP A 37 0.45 2.34 6.43
CA TRP A 37 -0.11 3.31 5.50
C TRP A 37 0.06 4.76 5.99
N ILE A 38 -0.25 5.01 7.27
CA ILE A 38 -0.09 6.33 7.90
C ILE A 38 1.40 6.72 7.93
N LEU A 39 2.29 5.79 8.29
CA LEU A 39 3.73 6.04 8.35
C LEU A 39 4.33 6.38 6.98
N ALA A 40 3.84 5.74 5.91
CA ALA A 40 4.24 6.05 4.54
C ALA A 40 3.58 7.33 4.00
N GLY A 41 2.65 7.96 4.74
CA GLY A 41 1.94 9.16 4.30
C GLY A 41 0.88 8.89 3.24
N GLY A 42 0.29 7.70 3.21
CA GLY A 42 -0.71 7.31 2.23
C GLY A 42 -2.00 8.13 2.32
N THR A 43 -2.59 8.42 1.16
CA THR A 43 -3.83 9.21 1.03
C THR A 43 -5.07 8.41 1.44
N HIS A 44 -6.17 9.11 1.73
CA HIS A 44 -7.47 8.47 2.00
C HIS A 44 -8.16 7.98 0.72
N HIS A 45 -7.83 8.57 -0.44
CA HIS A 45 -8.24 8.06 -1.73
C HIS A 45 -7.25 7.00 -2.22
N THR A 46 -7.78 5.92 -2.79
CA THR A 46 -7.01 4.82 -3.39
C THR A 46 -7.64 4.39 -4.71
N SER A 47 -6.83 3.77 -5.57
CA SER A 47 -7.35 2.95 -6.68
C SER A 47 -7.39 1.50 -6.20
N PHE A 48 -8.53 0.84 -6.38
CA PHE A 48 -8.76 -0.54 -5.95
C PHE A 48 -8.84 -1.46 -7.18
N SER A 49 -8.20 -2.63 -7.13
CA SER A 49 -8.18 -3.57 -8.26
C SER A 49 -8.18 -5.03 -7.78
N PHE A 50 -8.91 -5.89 -8.50
CA PHE A 50 -8.86 -7.35 -8.35
C PHE A 50 -7.88 -8.01 -9.34
N ASP A 51 -7.56 -7.33 -10.45
CA ASP A 51 -6.82 -7.91 -11.57
C ASP A 51 -5.32 -7.55 -11.53
N LEU A 52 -4.96 -6.46 -10.86
CA LEU A 52 -3.57 -6.02 -10.75
C LEU A 52 -2.89 -6.69 -9.55
N SER A 53 -1.79 -7.40 -9.80
CA SER A 53 -0.88 -7.92 -8.78
C SER A 53 0.09 -6.83 -8.29
N VAL A 54 0.76 -7.11 -7.16
CA VAL A 54 1.85 -6.28 -6.65
C VAL A 54 3.00 -6.20 -7.66
N GLU A 55 3.30 -7.31 -8.35
CA GLU A 55 4.36 -7.38 -9.37
C GLU A 55 4.13 -6.38 -10.50
N TYR A 56 2.91 -6.29 -11.05
CA TYR A 56 2.61 -5.31 -12.09
C TYR A 56 2.83 -3.86 -11.64
N LEU A 57 2.51 -3.56 -10.38
CA LEU A 57 2.72 -2.23 -9.81
C LEU A 57 4.20 -1.96 -9.52
N GLN A 58 4.96 -2.99 -9.14
CA GLN A 58 6.41 -2.91 -8.95
C GLN A 58 7.10 -2.60 -10.29
N ASP A 59 6.76 -3.35 -11.35
CA ASP A 59 7.29 -3.10 -12.70
C ASP A 59 6.99 -1.67 -13.16
N TYR A 60 5.77 -1.18 -12.91
CA TYR A 60 5.40 0.19 -13.22
C TYR A 60 6.24 1.21 -12.44
N ALA A 61 6.46 0.99 -11.14
CA ALA A 61 7.26 1.89 -10.31
C ALA A 61 8.71 1.97 -10.80
N ASP A 62 9.28 0.82 -11.17
CA ASP A 62 10.64 0.71 -11.68
C ASP A 62 10.77 1.42 -13.04
N ILE A 63 9.82 1.21 -13.97
CA ILE A 63 9.78 1.91 -15.27
C ILE A 63 9.65 3.43 -15.08
N ALA A 64 8.81 3.87 -14.14
CA ALA A 64 8.59 5.28 -13.85
C ALA A 64 9.70 5.92 -13.01
N GLY A 65 10.63 5.14 -12.46
CA GLY A 65 11.70 5.60 -11.58
C GLY A 65 11.19 6.21 -10.28
N ILE A 66 10.10 5.68 -9.71
CA ILE A 66 9.50 6.16 -8.46
C ILE A 66 9.62 5.12 -7.35
N GLU A 67 9.68 5.59 -6.11
CA GLU A 67 9.60 4.71 -4.94
C GLU A 67 8.30 3.90 -4.94
N MET A 68 8.39 2.62 -4.59
CA MET A 68 7.26 1.80 -4.19
C MET A 68 7.55 1.15 -2.84
N VAL A 69 6.54 1.17 -1.96
CA VAL A 69 6.53 0.39 -0.72
C VAL A 69 5.30 -0.51 -0.69
N VAL A 70 5.48 -1.73 -0.20
CA VAL A 70 4.44 -2.76 -0.15
C VAL A 70 4.08 -3.09 1.29
N ILE A 71 2.77 -3.09 1.56
CA ILE A 71 2.18 -3.51 2.82
C ILE A 71 1.43 -4.82 2.57
N ASP A 72 1.98 -5.93 3.06
CA ASP A 72 1.49 -7.30 2.84
C ASP A 72 1.55 -8.15 4.12
N LYS A 73 1.28 -9.45 4.00
CA LYS A 73 1.30 -10.41 5.11
C LYS A 73 2.63 -10.50 5.88
N ASN A 74 3.75 -10.08 5.29
CA ASN A 74 5.08 -10.15 5.91
C ASN A 74 5.50 -8.82 6.56
N THR A 75 4.71 -7.75 6.36
CA THR A 75 5.03 -6.43 6.88
C THR A 75 5.05 -6.42 8.41
N THR A 76 6.13 -5.90 8.99
CA THR A 76 6.19 -5.48 10.39
C THR A 76 6.50 -3.99 10.44
N ILE A 77 5.95 -3.28 11.43
CA ILE A 77 6.17 -1.84 11.57
C ILE A 77 7.65 -1.50 11.74
N GLU A 78 8.42 -2.37 12.41
CA GLU A 78 9.86 -2.15 12.57
C GLU A 78 10.60 -2.19 11.24
N ASN A 79 10.39 -3.24 10.42
CA ASN A 79 11.06 -3.37 9.14
C ASN A 79 10.59 -2.33 8.14
N PHE A 80 9.28 -2.04 8.10
CA PHE A 80 8.72 -1.03 7.22
C PHE A 80 9.30 0.37 7.48
N LYS A 81 9.48 0.74 8.76
CA LYS A 81 10.17 2.01 9.12
C LYS A 81 11.63 2.02 8.68
N LYS A 82 12.34 0.88 8.71
CA LYS A 82 13.72 0.79 8.24
C LYS A 82 13.76 0.97 6.72
N GLU A 83 12.86 0.29 5.99
CA GLU A 83 12.71 0.39 4.54
C GLU A 83 12.48 1.83 4.10
N LEU A 84 11.48 2.54 4.65
CA LEU A 84 11.21 3.94 4.33
C LEU A 84 12.45 4.84 4.50
N ARG A 85 13.22 4.66 5.57
CA ARG A 85 14.44 5.44 5.80
C ARG A 85 15.56 5.12 4.81
N MET A 86 15.69 3.86 4.39
CA MET A 86 16.71 3.47 3.42
C MET A 86 16.33 3.94 2.01
N ASN A 87 15.05 3.82 1.65
CA ASN A 87 14.53 4.31 0.38
C ASN A 87 14.69 5.82 0.26
N GLU A 88 14.37 6.60 1.31
CA GLU A 88 14.57 8.05 1.32
C GLU A 88 16.01 8.42 0.90
N ILE A 89 17.01 7.77 1.51
CA ILE A 89 18.42 7.99 1.16
C ILE A 89 18.69 7.60 -0.30
N TYR A 90 18.23 6.43 -0.72
CA TYR A 90 18.44 5.95 -2.10
C TYR A 90 17.84 6.92 -3.13
N TYR A 91 16.57 7.31 -2.98
CA TYR A 91 15.89 8.18 -3.94
C TYR A 91 16.39 9.63 -3.89
N MET A 92 16.83 10.14 -2.74
CA MET A 92 17.51 11.43 -2.65
C MET A 92 18.85 11.41 -3.39
N LEU A 93 19.66 10.37 -3.20
CA LEU A 93 20.94 10.23 -3.89
C LEU A 93 20.76 10.02 -5.39
N ASN A 94 19.84 9.15 -5.80
CA ASN A 94 19.57 8.88 -7.21
C ASN A 94 19.13 10.15 -7.96
N LYS A 95 18.28 10.98 -7.33
CA LYS A 95 17.90 12.29 -7.88
C LYS A 95 19.03 13.32 -7.93
N SER A 96 20.06 13.17 -7.09
CA SER A 96 21.18 14.12 -7.02
C SER A 96 22.33 13.75 -7.96
N LEU A 97 22.39 12.49 -8.40
CA LEU A 97 23.46 11.94 -9.25
C LEU A 97 23.07 11.83 -10.73
N CYS A 98 21.79 12.03 -11.05
CA CYS A 98 21.25 12.12 -12.41
C CYS A 98 20.85 13.56 -12.73
#